data_AF-A0A441TCH7-F1
#
_entry.id   AF-A0A441TCH7-F1
#
_cell.length_a   1.000
_cell.length_b   1.000
_cell.length_c   1.000
_cell.angle_alpha   90.00
_cell.angle_beta   90.00
_cell.angle_gamma   90.00
#
_symmetry.space_group_name_H-M   'P 1'
#
loop_
_entity.id
_entity.type
_entity.pdbx_description
1 polymer ?
#
loop_
_entity_poly.entity_id
_entity_poly.type
_entity_poly.pdbx_seq_one_letter_code
_entity_poly.pdbx_strand_id
1 'polypeptide(L)' 'MGPKSRELLGKVSPNDFSNENNPYSTWQEIEIGMGLARAHRVASVGELGWEIYISTDQAAHVFEVIEAAGA' A
#
# COMPACT_ATOMS: atom_id res chain seq x y z
N MET A 1 6.27 5.89 -2.55
CA MET A 1 6.36 6.97 -1.53
C MET A 1 6.15 8.29 -2.23
N GLY A 2 5.47 9.24 -1.59
CA GLY A 2 5.11 10.54 -2.17
C GLY A 2 3.64 10.93 -1.93
N PRO A 3 3.25 12.19 -2.20
CA PRO A 3 1.93 12.73 -1.88
C PRO A 3 0.76 11.96 -2.54
N LYS A 4 1.01 11.32 -3.69
CA LYS A 4 0.02 10.52 -4.43
C LYS A 4 -0.09 9.06 -3.98
N SER A 5 0.71 8.63 -2.99
CA SER A 5 0.71 7.21 -2.58
C SER A 5 -0.67 6.72 -2.12
N ARG A 6 -1.44 7.58 -1.43
CA ARG A 6 -2.79 7.22 -0.98
C ARG A 6 -3.76 7.03 -2.14
N GLU A 7 -3.71 7.94 -3.10
CA GLU A 7 -4.54 7.87 -4.31
C GLU A 7 -4.22 6.60 -5.09
N LEU A 8 -2.93 6.29 -5.26
CA LEU A 8 -2.49 5.09 -5.94
C LEU A 8 -2.98 3.80 -5.25
N LEU A 9 -2.78 3.67 -3.94
CA LEU A 9 -3.22 2.49 -3.20
C LEU A 9 -4.75 2.34 -3.24
N GLY A 10 -5.50 3.44 -3.21
CA GLY A 10 -6.96 3.42 -3.36
C GLY A 10 -7.46 2.94 -4.73
N LYS A 11 -6.61 2.89 -5.77
CA LYS A 11 -6.97 2.30 -7.07
C LYS A 11 -6.85 0.78 -7.08
N VAL A 12 -5.99 0.22 -6.24
CA VAL A 12 -5.58 -1.20 -6.29
C VAL A 12 -6.00 -2.00 -5.06
N SER A 13 -6.59 -1.32 -4.06
CA SER A 13 -7.02 -1.91 -2.80
C SER A 13 -8.35 -1.32 -2.36
N PRO A 14 -9.29 -2.14 -1.85
CA PRO A 14 -10.56 -1.65 -1.30
C PRO A 14 -10.40 -1.06 0.11
N ASN A 15 -9.23 -1.20 0.73
CA ASN A 15 -8.99 -0.78 2.11
C ASN A 15 -8.92 0.74 2.25
N ASP A 16 -9.29 1.24 3.44
CA ASP A 16 -9.20 2.67 3.74
C ASP A 16 -7.79 3.04 4.26
N PHE A 17 -7.14 3.97 3.56
CA PHE A 17 -5.82 4.50 3.88
C PHE A 17 -5.87 5.93 4.48
N SER A 18 -7.05 6.34 4.97
CA SER A 18 -7.26 7.60 5.70
C SER A 18 -6.41 7.69 6.97
N ASN A 19 -6.31 8.89 7.54
CA ASN A 19 -5.53 9.09 8.76
C ASN A 19 -6.20 8.47 9.98
N GLU A 20 -7.52 8.37 9.93
CA GLU A 20 -8.39 7.82 10.95
C GLU A 20 -8.25 6.29 11.01
N ASN A 21 -8.27 5.62 9.85
CA ASN A 21 -8.25 4.15 9.78
C ASN A 21 -6.85 3.56 9.66
N ASN A 22 -5.88 4.30 9.11
CA ASN A 22 -4.48 3.87 9.11
C ASN A 22 -3.57 5.02 9.58
N PRO A 23 -3.54 5.32 10.89
CA PRO A 23 -2.66 6.35 11.45
C PRO A 23 -1.17 6.10 11.20
N TYR A 24 -0.35 7.13 11.33
CA TYR A 24 1.11 6.96 11.25
C TYR A 24 1.61 6.01 12.34
N SER A 25 2.63 5.20 12.02
CA SER A 25 3.19 4.18 12.92
C SER A 25 2.21 3.04 13.28
N THR A 26 1.19 2.80 12.47
CA THR A 26 0.33 1.61 12.55
C THR A 26 0.45 0.77 11.30
N TRP A 27 -0.13 -0.41 11.34
CA TRP A 27 -0.28 -1.29 10.20
C TRP A 27 -1.71 -1.79 10.10
N GLN A 28 -2.10 -2.22 8.90
CA GLN A 28 -3.34 -2.94 8.66
C GLN A 28 -3.11 -4.06 7.64
N GLU A 29 -3.95 -5.09 7.68
CA GLU A 29 -4.05 -6.06 6.60
C GLU A 29 -4.85 -5.44 5.46
N ILE A 30 -4.37 -5.60 4.23
CA ILE A 30 -4.98 -5.07 3.02
C ILE A 30 -5.09 -6.14 1.95
N GLU A 31 -6.06 -5.96 1.07
CA GLU A 31 -6.15 -6.69 -0.18
C GLU A 31 -5.52 -5.87 -1.30
N ILE A 32 -4.71 -6.51 -2.14
CA ILE A 32 -4.10 -5.88 -3.31
C ILE A 32 -3.84 -6.94 -4.39
N GLY A 33 -4.34 -6.69 -5.61
CA GLY A 33 -4.17 -7.65 -6.72
C GLY A 33 -4.64 -9.07 -6.37
N MET A 34 -5.79 -9.22 -5.71
CA MET A 34 -6.32 -10.50 -5.23
C MET A 34 -5.44 -11.23 -4.18
N GLY A 35 -4.37 -10.60 -3.69
CA GLY A 35 -3.53 -11.10 -2.60
C GLY A 35 -3.75 -10.36 -1.29
N LEU A 36 -3.32 -10.97 -0.18
CA LEU A 36 -3.28 -10.33 1.14
C LEU A 36 -1.88 -9.78 1.41
N ALA A 37 -1.82 -8.57 1.95
CA ALA A 37 -0.58 -7.90 2.35
C ALA A 37 -0.76 -7.16 3.67
N ARG A 38 0.35 -6.80 4.31
CA ARG A 38 0.35 -5.83 5.41
C ARG A 38 0.87 -4.49 4.92
N ALA A 39 0.08 -3.45 5.11
CA ALA A 39 0.48 -2.07 4.83
C ALA A 39 0.91 -1.39 6.12
N HIS A 40 2.21 -1.15 6.25
CA HIS A 40 2.80 -0.44 7.38
C HIS A 40 2.94 1.04 7.02
N ARG A 41 2.26 1.92 7.77
CA ARG A 41 2.34 3.35 7.52
C ARG A 41 3.57 3.94 8.19
N VAL A 42 4.68 3.87 7.48
CA VAL A 42 6.00 4.36 7.88
C VAL A 42 6.63 5.18 6.75
N ALA A 43 7.48 6.14 7.12
CA ALA A 43 8.10 7.05 6.16
C ALA A 43 9.61 7.19 6.46
N SER A 44 10.44 6.43 5.76
CA SER A 44 11.91 6.52 5.90
C SER A 44 12.50 7.78 5.26
N VAL A 45 11.77 8.39 4.32
CA VAL A 45 12.20 9.58 3.55
C VAL A 45 11.39 10.85 3.90
N GLY A 46 10.56 10.81 4.94
CA GLY A 46 9.74 11.94 5.38
C GLY A 46 8.50 12.23 4.50
N GLU A 47 8.25 11.43 3.47
CA GLU A 47 7.08 11.55 2.60
C GLU A 47 5.97 10.56 2.95
N LEU A 48 4.73 10.88 2.57
CA LEU A 48 3.60 9.97 2.73
C LEU A 48 3.84 8.65 1.98
N GLY A 49 3.64 7.53 2.67
CA GLY A 49 3.49 6.25 2.02
C GLY A 49 3.46 5.07 2.99
N TRP A 50 3.64 3.88 2.43
CA TRP A 50 3.51 2.60 3.12
C TRP A 50 4.61 1.64 2.67
N GLU A 51 5.08 0.83 3.61
CA GLU A 51 5.78 -0.41 3.29
C GLU A 51 4.75 -1.53 3.16
N ILE A 52 4.80 -2.25 2.04
CA ILE A 52 3.88 -3.34 1.72
C ILE A 52 4.61 -4.66 1.88
N TYR A 53 4.19 -5.45 2.87
CA TYR A 53 4.73 -6.78 3.14
C TYR A 53 3.77 -7.83 2.59
N ILE A 54 4.24 -8.65 1.65
CA ILE A 54 3.45 -9.68 0.98
C ILE A 54 4.21 -11.00 0.94
N SER A 55 3.47 -12.11 0.77
CA SER A 55 4.07 -13.41 0.48
C SER A 55 4.88 -13.37 -0.82
N THR A 56 6.03 -14.05 -0.82
CA THR A 56 7.00 -14.01 -1.93
C THR A 56 6.42 -14.52 -3.25
N ASP A 57 5.49 -15.47 -3.22
CA ASP A 57 4.83 -16.01 -4.41
C ASP A 57 3.93 -14.98 -5.12
N GLN A 58 3.42 -13.97 -4.39
CA GLN A 58 2.55 -12.91 -4.93
C GLN A 58 3.31 -11.60 -5.23
N ALA A 59 4.58 -11.50 -4.84
CA ALA A 59 5.32 -10.23 -4.89
C ALA A 59 5.41 -9.62 -6.30
N ALA A 60 5.68 -10.44 -7.32
CA ALA A 60 5.75 -9.98 -8.71
C ALA A 60 4.39 -9.46 -9.20
N HIS A 61 3.32 -10.22 -8.97
CA HIS A 61 1.97 -9.83 -9.37
C HIS A 61 1.53 -8.51 -8.73
N VAL A 62 1.74 -8.36 -7.42
CA VAL A 62 1.36 -7.14 -6.71
C VAL A 62 2.19 -5.94 -7.11
N PHE A 63 3.48 -6.14 -7.42
CA PHE A 63 4.30 -5.08 -8.01
C PHE A 63 3.72 -4.60 -9.34
N GLU A 64 3.40 -5.51 -10.26
CA GLU A 64 2.83 -5.19 -11.57
C GLU A 64 1.49 -4.46 -11.45
N VAL A 65 0.63 -4.88 -10.52
CA VAL A 65 -0.66 -4.20 -10.24
C VAL A 65 -0.46 -2.75 -9.79
N ILE A 66 0.49 -2.51 -8.87
CA ILE A 66 0.79 -1.15 -8.40
C ILE A 66 1.40 -0.32 -9.52
N GLU A 67 2.35 -0.88 -10.27
CA GLU A 67 3.03 -0.20 -11.37
C GLU A 67 2.02 0.23 -12.45
N ALA A 68 1.15 -0.69 -12.88
CA ALA A 68 0.14 -0.44 -13.90
C ALA A 68 -0.87 0.65 -13.47
N ALA A 69 -1.21 0.74 -12.18
CA ALA A 69 -2.11 1.78 -11.66
C ALA A 69 -1.43 3.16 -11.48
N GLY A 70 -0.09 3.17 -11.45
CA GLY A 70 0.74 4.35 -11.25
C GLY A 70 1.22 5.03 -12.53
N ALA A 71 1.12 4.34 -13.68
CA ALA A 71 1.40 4.86 -15.02
C ALA A 71 0.31 5.84 -15.48
#